data_AF-A0AAD6DH28-F1
#
_entry.id   AF-A0AAD6DH28-F1
#
_cell.length_a   1.000
_cell.length_b   1.000
_cell.length_c   1.000
_cell.angle_alpha   90.00
_cell.angle_beta   90.00
_cell.angle_gamma   90.00
#
_symmetry.space_group_name_H-M   'P 1'
#
loop_
_entity.id
_entity.type
_entity.pdbx_description
1 polymer ?
#
loop_
_entity_poly.entity_id
_entity_poly.type
_entity_poly.pdbx_seq_one_letter_code
_entity_poly.pdbx_strand_id
1 'polypeptide(L)'
;MSNNNYSIHSIIAAYGLGIAPHGYYLIKMMANANGQSSNILPRENLTNLKGKISSQVWDRLARARGAHLNALEGIPMFAAAMLAGNLAKLPSKDLNYMAIDYLAARVLYTAVYMGVKSELGSYLRTGIWAWSISIPIWVLVRAGNAINEGDL
;
A
#
# COMPACT_ATOMS: atom_id res chain seq x y z
N MET A 1 -7.26 31.11 0.81
CA MET A 1 -6.79 29.82 0.23
C MET A 1 -7.82 28.76 0.61
N SER A 2 -8.28 27.91 -0.31
CA SER A 2 -9.37 26.96 0.01
C SER A 2 -8.90 25.91 1.01
N ASN A 3 -9.71 25.65 2.04
CA ASN A 3 -9.51 24.59 3.03
C ASN A 3 -10.03 23.24 2.51
N ASN A 4 -9.70 22.88 1.27
CA ASN A 4 -10.15 21.63 0.69
C ASN A 4 -9.56 20.46 1.49
N ASN A 5 -10.40 19.48 1.82
CA ASN A 5 -10.00 18.31 2.57
C ASN A 5 -10.04 17.07 1.65
N TYR A 6 -8.87 16.53 1.35
CA TYR A 6 -8.67 15.40 0.45
C TYR A 6 -8.36 14.10 1.19
N SER A 7 -8.34 14.11 2.53
CA SER A 7 -8.00 12.95 3.35
C SER A 7 -8.87 11.73 3.07
N ILE A 8 -10.19 11.88 2.92
CA ILE A 8 -11.08 10.75 2.58
C ILE A 8 -10.82 10.25 1.14
N HIS A 9 -10.63 11.16 0.19
CA HIS A 9 -10.28 10.81 -1.19
C HIS A 9 -8.94 10.06 -1.26
N SER A 10 -8.01 10.39 -0.36
CA SER A 10 -6.71 9.72 -0.29
C SER A 10 -6.82 8.24 0.10
N ILE A 11 -7.90 7.82 0.77
CA ILE A 11 -8.16 6.40 1.07
C ILE A 11 -8.39 5.63 -0.24
N ILE A 12 -9.17 6.20 -1.16
CA ILE A 12 -9.41 5.63 -2.48
C ILE A 12 -8.09 5.59 -3.26
N ALA A 13 -7.30 6.66 -3.21
CA ALA A 13 -5.99 6.71 -3.86
C ALA A 13 -5.03 5.64 -3.30
N ALA A 14 -4.98 5.45 -1.98
CA ALA A 14 -4.16 4.44 -1.33
C ALA A 14 -4.57 3.02 -1.74
N TYR A 15 -5.89 2.76 -1.81
CA TYR A 15 -6.41 1.49 -2.31
C TYR A 15 -6.03 1.27 -3.78
N GLY A 16 -6.21 2.28 -4.63
CA GLY A 16 -5.81 2.24 -6.04
C GLY A 16 -4.32 1.93 -6.24
N LEU A 17 -3.44 2.55 -5.44
CA LEU A 17 -2.01 2.23 -5.45
C LEU A 17 -1.73 0.77 -5.07
N GLY A 18 -2.49 0.23 -4.11
CA GLY A 18 -2.41 -1.19 -3.74
C GLY A 18 -2.83 -2.14 -4.85
N ILE A 19 -3.74 -1.73 -5.74
CA ILE A 19 -4.19 -2.53 -6.88
C ILE A 19 -3.17 -2.58 -8.02
N ALA A 20 -2.37 -1.52 -8.23
CA ALA A 20 -1.41 -1.44 -9.33
C ALA A 20 -0.46 -2.67 -9.45
N PRO A 21 0.24 -3.13 -8.38
CA PRO A 21 1.07 -4.33 -8.47
C PRO A 21 0.25 -5.61 -8.71
N HIS A 22 -1.01 -5.67 -8.27
CA HIS A 22 -1.90 -6.79 -8.60
C HIS A 22 -2.28 -6.81 -10.08
N GLY A 23 -2.55 -5.65 -10.68
CA GLY A 23 -2.77 -5.53 -12.13
C GLY A 23 -1.57 -6.03 -12.94
N TYR A 24 -0.36 -5.62 -12.56
CA TYR A 24 0.87 -6.14 -13.15
C TYR A 24 0.96 -7.67 -13.01
N TYR A 25 0.70 -8.20 -11.80
CA TYR A 25 0.69 -9.63 -11.53
C TYR A 25 -0.28 -10.37 -12.46
N LEU A 26 -1.54 -9.94 -12.56
CA LEU A 26 -2.56 -10.61 -13.35
C LEU A 26 -2.19 -10.64 -14.85
N ILE A 27 -1.81 -9.49 -15.41
CA ILE A 27 -1.46 -9.38 -16.83
C ILE A 27 -0.26 -10.28 -17.16
N LYS A 28 0.80 -10.22 -16.34
CA LYS A 28 2.01 -11.02 -16.58
C LYS A 28 1.80 -12.50 -16.30
N MET A 29 1.00 -12.85 -15.30
CA MET A 29 0.64 -14.24 -15.03
C MET A 29 -0.12 -14.84 -16.21
N MET A 30 -1.19 -14.19 -16.69
CA MET A 30 -1.98 -14.69 -17.82
C MET A 30 -1.14 -14.87 -19.09
N ALA A 31 -0.24 -13.92 -19.37
CA ALA A 31 0.66 -13.99 -20.52
C ALA A 31 1.69 -15.13 -20.45
N ASN A 32 1.97 -15.70 -19.27
CA ASN A 32 2.99 -16.73 -19.09
C ASN A 32 2.42 -18.08 -18.63
N ALA A 33 1.15 -18.14 -18.19
CA ALA A 33 0.56 -19.33 -17.62
C ALA A 33 0.22 -20.41 -18.64
N ASN A 34 0.19 -20.10 -19.95
CA ASN A 34 -0.12 -21.05 -21.03
C ASN A 34 -1.39 -21.89 -20.75
N GLY A 35 -2.46 -21.25 -20.26
CA GLY A 35 -3.74 -21.91 -19.92
C GLY A 35 -3.76 -22.66 -18.59
N GLN A 36 -2.66 -22.65 -17.82
CA GLN A 36 -2.56 -23.38 -16.54
C GLN A 36 -3.06 -22.57 -15.33
N SER A 37 -3.55 -21.35 -15.53
CA SER A 37 -4.20 -20.55 -14.49
C SER A 37 -5.68 -20.87 -14.39
N SER A 38 -6.22 -20.94 -13.17
CA SER A 38 -7.64 -21.18 -12.89
C SER A 38 -8.29 -20.01 -12.16
N ASN A 39 -9.54 -19.71 -12.49
CA ASN A 39 -10.38 -18.77 -11.74
C ASN A 39 -11.19 -19.44 -10.62
N ILE A 40 -11.10 -20.77 -10.47
CA ILE A 40 -11.74 -21.49 -9.36
C ILE A 40 -11.01 -21.15 -8.06
N LEU A 41 -9.66 -21.17 -8.09
CA LEU A 41 -8.79 -20.83 -6.96
C LEU A 41 -7.74 -19.79 -7.39
N PRO A 42 -8.13 -18.54 -7.68
CA PRO A 42 -7.23 -17.56 -8.29
C PRO A 42 -6.03 -17.18 -7.40
N ARG A 43 -6.18 -17.32 -6.08
CA ARG A 43 -5.12 -17.09 -5.10
C ARG A 43 -4.07 -18.21 -5.08
N GLU A 44 -4.37 -19.38 -5.62
CA GLU A 44 -3.43 -20.50 -5.71
C GLU A 44 -2.61 -20.48 -7.00
N ASN A 45 -2.99 -19.66 -7.99
CA ASN A 45 -2.33 -19.64 -9.30
C ASN A 45 -0.81 -19.43 -9.22
N LEU A 46 -0.32 -18.49 -8.40
CA LEU A 46 1.14 -18.28 -8.27
C LEU A 46 1.85 -19.55 -7.76
N THR A 47 1.29 -20.22 -6.77
CA THR A 47 1.83 -21.47 -6.21
C THR A 47 1.82 -22.57 -7.26
N ASN A 48 0.68 -22.73 -7.94
CA ASN A 48 0.46 -23.77 -8.95
C ASN A 48 1.31 -23.62 -10.20
N LEU A 49 1.78 -22.40 -10.49
CA LEU A 49 2.66 -22.08 -11.61
C LEU A 49 4.15 -22.26 -11.28
N LYS A 50 4.52 -22.48 -10.00
CA LYS A 50 5.92 -22.69 -9.60
C LYS A 50 6.51 -23.91 -10.32
N GLY A 51 7.64 -23.72 -11.00
CA GLY A 51 8.28 -24.77 -11.82
C GLY A 51 7.64 -25.01 -13.19
N LYS A 52 6.48 -24.41 -13.49
CA LYS A 52 5.81 -24.49 -14.80
C LYS A 52 6.08 -23.28 -15.69
N ILE A 53 6.47 -22.16 -15.09
CA ILE A 53 6.97 -20.96 -15.75
C ILE A 53 8.44 -20.72 -15.37
N SER A 54 9.14 -19.87 -16.11
CA SER A 54 10.53 -19.53 -15.77
C SER A 54 10.64 -18.93 -14.37
N SER A 55 11.72 -19.27 -13.66
CA SER A 55 11.99 -18.77 -12.31
C SER A 55 11.98 -17.24 -12.24
N GLN A 56 12.57 -16.58 -13.24
CA GLN A 56 12.59 -15.12 -13.33
C GLN A 56 11.18 -14.52 -13.42
N VAL A 57 10.26 -15.13 -14.19
CA VAL A 57 8.88 -14.66 -14.25
C VAL A 57 8.18 -14.92 -12.92
N TRP A 58 8.35 -16.12 -12.35
CA TRP A 58 7.77 -16.47 -11.06
C TRP A 58 8.18 -15.50 -9.95
N ASP A 59 9.46 -15.17 -9.83
CA ASP A 59 9.98 -14.23 -8.83
C ASP A 59 9.37 -12.83 -8.97
N ARG A 60 9.20 -12.35 -10.20
CA ARG A 60 8.54 -11.05 -10.47
C ARG A 60 7.07 -11.07 -10.06
N LEU A 61 6.35 -12.17 -10.36
CA LEU A 61 4.95 -12.33 -9.96
C LEU A 61 4.82 -12.44 -8.43
N ALA A 62 5.73 -13.16 -7.76
CA ALA A 62 5.76 -13.25 -6.31
C ALA A 62 6.00 -11.89 -5.64
N ARG A 63 6.92 -11.09 -6.19
CA ARG A 63 7.15 -9.71 -5.71
C ARG A 63 5.93 -8.82 -5.90
N ALA A 64 5.30 -8.86 -7.07
CA ALA A 64 4.09 -8.10 -7.36
C ALA A 64 2.94 -8.47 -6.42
N ARG A 65 2.72 -9.77 -6.20
CA ARG A 65 1.70 -10.25 -5.26
C ARG A 65 2.03 -9.83 -3.83
N GLY A 66 3.30 -9.94 -3.40
CA GLY A 66 3.73 -9.51 -2.08
C GLY A 66 3.54 -8.01 -1.85
N ALA A 67 3.91 -7.18 -2.83
CA ALA A 67 3.71 -5.72 -2.77
C ALA A 67 2.22 -5.36 -2.67
N HIS A 68 1.35 -6.03 -3.42
CA HIS A 68 -0.09 -5.87 -3.34
C HIS A 68 -0.64 -6.19 -1.94
N LEU A 69 -0.31 -7.38 -1.42
CA LEU A 69 -0.81 -7.81 -0.10
C LEU A 69 -0.31 -6.88 1.00
N ASN A 70 0.95 -6.48 0.96
CA ASN A 70 1.49 -5.52 1.93
C ASN A 70 0.81 -4.15 1.85
N ALA A 71 0.43 -3.68 0.66
CA ALA A 71 -0.37 -2.47 0.55
C ALA A 71 -1.75 -2.66 1.18
N LEU A 72 -2.42 -3.79 0.97
CA LEU A 72 -3.71 -4.09 1.59
C LEU A 72 -3.65 -4.17 3.12
N GLU A 73 -2.56 -4.66 3.70
CA GLU A 73 -2.35 -4.70 5.15
C GLU A 73 -2.28 -3.29 5.78
N GLY A 74 -1.71 -2.31 5.07
CA GLY A 74 -1.57 -0.93 5.58
C GLY A 74 -2.83 -0.07 5.44
N ILE A 75 -3.71 -0.38 4.47
CA ILE A 75 -4.89 0.43 4.15
C ILE A 75 -5.85 0.60 5.34
N PRO A 76 -6.22 -0.44 6.11
CA PRO A 76 -7.13 -0.28 7.24
C PRO A 76 -6.63 0.76 8.26
N MET A 77 -5.34 0.73 8.58
CA MET A 77 -4.75 1.68 9.53
C MET A 77 -4.69 3.10 8.96
N PHE A 78 -4.35 3.24 7.68
CA PHE A 78 -4.37 4.54 7.00
C PHE A 78 -5.79 5.14 6.91
N ALA A 79 -6.77 4.33 6.54
CA ALA A 79 -8.16 4.74 6.48
C ALA A 79 -8.68 5.18 7.86
N ALA A 80 -8.41 4.37 8.89
CA ALA A 80 -8.77 4.71 10.27
C ALA A 80 -8.13 6.04 10.71
N ALA A 81 -6.86 6.27 10.39
CA ALA A 81 -6.17 7.51 10.70
C ALA A 81 -6.81 8.74 10.02
N MET A 82 -7.10 8.66 8.72
CA MET A 82 -7.76 9.75 8.00
C MET A 82 -9.15 10.03 8.58
N LEU A 83 -9.96 9.00 8.83
CA LEU A 83 -11.30 9.15 9.40
C LEU A 83 -11.25 9.73 10.83
N ALA A 84 -10.38 9.18 11.70
CA ALA A 84 -10.21 9.66 13.06
C ALA A 84 -9.70 11.11 13.10
N GLY A 85 -8.76 11.47 12.23
CA GLY A 85 -8.26 12.83 12.12
C GLY A 85 -9.35 13.83 11.71
N ASN A 86 -10.26 13.44 10.81
CA ASN A 86 -11.43 14.27 10.47
C ASN A 86 -12.41 14.38 11.64
N LEU A 87 -12.69 13.26 12.31
CA LEU A 87 -13.59 13.24 13.47
C LEU A 87 -13.07 14.13 14.61
N ALA A 88 -11.75 14.09 14.84
CA ALA A 88 -11.04 14.93 15.80
C ALA A 88 -10.80 16.38 15.32
N LYS A 89 -11.40 16.78 14.19
CA LYS A 89 -11.30 18.13 13.61
C LYS A 89 -9.85 18.63 13.41
N LEU A 90 -8.91 17.72 13.16
CA LEU A 90 -7.53 18.10 12.83
C LEU A 90 -7.51 19.00 11.58
N PRO A 91 -6.59 19.97 11.49
CA PRO A 91 -6.54 20.89 10.35
C PRO A 91 -6.46 20.14 9.01
N SER A 92 -7.36 20.46 8.07
CA SER A 92 -7.41 19.82 6.74
C SER A 92 -6.06 19.89 6.00
N LYS A 93 -5.32 20.98 6.20
CA LYS A 93 -3.96 21.15 5.65
C LYS A 93 -3.04 20.02 6.11
N ASP A 94 -3.02 19.74 7.41
CA ASP A 94 -2.17 18.69 8.00
C ASP A 94 -2.58 17.30 7.51
N LEU A 95 -3.89 17.02 7.49
CA LEU A 95 -4.39 15.74 6.98
C LEU A 95 -4.03 15.52 5.51
N ASN A 96 -4.11 16.57 4.68
CA ASN A 96 -3.69 16.49 3.28
C ASN A 96 -2.18 16.23 3.14
N TYR A 97 -1.34 16.87 3.96
CA TYR A 97 0.10 16.60 3.95
C TYR A 97 0.41 15.17 4.35
N MET A 98 -0.19 14.66 5.43
CA MET A 98 -0.01 13.28 5.88
C MET A 98 -0.51 12.27 4.84
N ALA A 99 -1.62 12.58 4.16
CA ALA A 99 -2.12 11.77 3.07
C ALA A 99 -1.14 11.71 1.89
N ILE A 100 -0.63 12.86 1.44
CA ILE A 100 0.35 12.93 0.35
C ILE A 100 1.64 12.17 0.73
N ASP A 101 2.14 12.38 1.95
CA ASP A 101 3.35 11.75 2.46
C ASP A 101 3.20 10.22 2.47
N TYR A 102 2.07 9.73 2.96
CA TYR A 102 1.76 8.29 2.95
C TYR A 102 1.73 7.75 1.52
N LEU A 103 0.99 8.40 0.61
CA LEU A 103 0.87 7.95 -0.78
C LEU A 103 2.24 7.94 -1.48
N ALA A 104 3.06 8.97 -1.28
CA ALA A 104 4.42 9.04 -1.82
C ALA A 104 5.30 7.90 -1.28
N ALA A 105 5.27 7.67 0.03
CA ALA A 105 5.98 6.56 0.66
C ALA A 105 5.52 5.20 0.11
N ARG A 106 4.22 5.02 -0.15
CA ARG A 106 3.68 3.77 -0.75
C ARG A 106 4.09 3.58 -2.21
N VAL A 107 4.15 4.65 -3.01
CA VAL A 107 4.68 4.59 -4.38
C VAL A 107 6.15 4.17 -4.36
N LEU A 108 6.97 4.84 -3.54
CA LEU A 108 8.38 4.54 -3.41
C LEU A 108 8.62 3.12 -2.90
N TYR A 109 7.90 2.71 -1.86
CA TYR A 109 7.96 1.35 -1.30
C TYR A 109 7.67 0.31 -2.37
N THR A 110 6.59 0.49 -3.15
CA THR A 110 6.19 -0.45 -4.20
C THR A 110 7.25 -0.54 -5.30
N ALA A 111 7.79 0.59 -5.73
CA ALA A 111 8.88 0.62 -6.73
C ALA A 111 10.11 -0.14 -6.25
N VAL A 112 10.54 0.10 -4.99
CA VAL A 112 11.65 -0.60 -4.37
C VAL A 112 11.35 -2.10 -4.23
N TYR A 113 10.17 -2.47 -3.72
CA TYR A 113 9.77 -3.88 -3.55
C TYR A 113 9.88 -4.67 -4.86
N MET A 114 9.43 -4.06 -5.96
CA MET A 114 9.45 -4.65 -7.30
C MET A 114 10.87 -4.73 -7.89
N GLY A 115 11.76 -3.79 -7.54
CA GLY A 115 13.10 -3.64 -8.14
C GLY A 115 14.26 -4.25 -7.37
N VAL A 116 14.13 -4.52 -6.07
CA VAL A 116 15.25 -4.94 -5.19
C VAL A 116 15.85 -6.29 -5.61
N LYS A 117 17.16 -6.34 -5.84
CA LYS A 117 17.88 -7.59 -6.15
C LYS A 117 19.03 -7.89 -5.19
N SER A 118 19.23 -7.05 -4.17
CA SER A 118 20.33 -7.12 -3.21
C SER A 118 19.82 -7.03 -1.79
N GLU A 119 20.62 -7.52 -0.83
CA GLU A 119 20.31 -7.45 0.60
C GLU A 119 20.22 -6.00 1.09
N LEU A 120 21.11 -5.13 0.64
CA LEU A 120 21.05 -3.70 0.97
C LEU A 120 19.73 -3.05 0.52
N GLY A 121 19.24 -3.44 -0.65
CA GLY A 121 17.92 -2.98 -1.13
C GLY A 121 16.77 -3.50 -0.26
N SER A 122 16.93 -4.64 0.41
CA SER A 122 15.96 -5.21 1.34
C SER A 122 15.79 -4.33 2.59
N TYR A 123 16.90 -3.80 3.13
CA TYR A 123 16.86 -2.87 4.27
C TYR A 123 16.24 -1.53 3.92
N LEU A 124 16.57 -0.97 2.74
CA LEU A 124 15.94 0.26 2.26
C LEU A 124 14.41 0.11 2.18
N ARG A 125 13.94 -1.01 1.64
CA ARG A 125 12.51 -1.34 1.59
C ARG A 125 11.89 -1.33 2.99
N THR A 126 12.53 -1.96 3.98
CA THR A 126 12.05 -1.99 5.37
C THR A 126 12.01 -0.59 5.99
N GLY A 127 13.01 0.25 5.73
CA GLY A 127 13.01 1.64 6.20
C GLY A 127 11.86 2.45 5.63
N ILE A 128 11.60 2.35 4.31
CA ILE A 128 10.47 3.04 3.66
C ILE A 128 9.14 2.49 4.19
N TRP A 129 9.04 1.19 4.43
CA TRP A 129 7.85 0.61 5.07
C TRP A 129 7.60 1.22 6.45
N ALA A 130 8.61 1.25 7.31
CA ALA A 130 8.49 1.80 8.65
C ALA A 130 8.05 3.28 8.63
N TRP A 131 8.64 4.09 7.73
CA TRP A 131 8.19 5.46 7.50
C TRP A 131 6.73 5.53 7.03
N SER A 132 6.33 4.70 6.07
CA SER A 132 4.94 4.71 5.59
C SER A 132 3.94 4.37 6.70
N ILE A 133 4.31 3.50 7.63
CA ILE A 133 3.46 3.06 8.75
C ILE A 133 3.46 4.06 9.90
N SER A 134 4.54 4.81 10.12
CA SER A 134 4.58 5.82 11.18
C SER A 134 3.61 6.98 10.93
N ILE A 135 3.29 7.30 9.67
CA ILE A 135 2.38 8.39 9.30
C ILE A 135 0.96 8.21 9.86
N PRO A 136 0.23 7.12 9.56
CA PRO A 136 -1.11 6.93 10.12
C PRO A 136 -1.09 6.74 11.64
N ILE A 137 -0.04 6.14 12.21
CA ILE A 137 0.14 6.06 13.67
C ILE A 137 0.20 7.47 14.26
N TRP A 138 0.99 8.35 13.67
CA TRP A 138 1.12 9.74 14.12
C TRP A 138 -0.21 10.50 14.07
N VAL A 139 -0.97 10.36 12.98
CA VAL A 139 -2.29 10.98 12.86
C VAL A 139 -3.26 10.46 13.92
N LEU A 140 -3.25 9.15 14.22
CA LEU A 140 -4.09 8.56 15.27
C LEU A 140 -3.73 9.11 16.66
N VAL A 141 -2.43 9.25 16.97
CA VAL A 141 -1.97 9.88 18.23
C VAL A 141 -2.48 11.31 18.33
N ARG A 142 -2.32 12.12 17.27
CA ARG A 142 -2.81 13.49 17.24
C ARG A 142 -4.33 13.58 17.40
N ALA A 143 -5.08 12.69 16.74
CA ALA A 143 -6.52 12.64 16.86
C ALA A 143 -6.95 12.28 18.29
N GLY A 144 -6.30 11.30 18.92
CA GLY A 144 -6.57 10.95 20.32
C GLY A 144 -6.30 12.09 21.30
N ASN A 145 -5.20 12.82 21.12
CA ASN A 145 -4.88 13.98 21.95
C ASN A 145 -5.92 15.10 21.81
N ALA A 146 -6.30 15.45 20.58
CA ALA A 146 -7.31 16.49 20.34
C ALA A 146 -8.68 16.15 20.97
N ILE A 147 -9.07 14.86 20.95
CA ILE A 147 -10.29 14.39 21.61
C ILE A 147 -10.18 14.56 23.13
N ASN A 148 -9.04 14.22 23.73
CA ASN A 148 -8.83 14.34 25.18
C ASN A 148 -8.78 15.80 25.66
N GLU A 149 -8.28 16.71 24.83
CA GLU A 149 -8.18 18.14 25.14
C GLU A 149 -9.55 18.86 25.05
N GLY A 150 -10.58 18.20 24.50
CA GLY A 150 -11.93 18.75 24.38
C GLY A 150 -12.13 19.66 23.17
N ASP A 151 -11.22 19.61 22.19
CA ASP A 151 -11.24 20.43 20.96
C ASP A 151 -12.26 19.94 19.90
N LEU A 152 -13.34 19.29 20.34
CA LEU A 152 -14.39 18.72 19.48
C LEU A 152 -15.58 19.65 19.28
#